data_AF-A0A2C6L3J7-F1
#
_entry.id   AF-A0A2C6L3J7-F1
#
_cell.length_a   1.000
_cell.length_b   1.000
_cell.length_c   1.000
_cell.angle_alpha   90.00
_cell.angle_beta   90.00
_cell.angle_gamma   90.00
#
_symmetry.space_group_name_H-M   'P 1'
#
loop_
_entity.id
_entity.type
_entity.pdbx_description
1 polymer ?
#
loop_
_entity_poly.entity_id
_entity_poly.type
_entity_poly.pdbx_seq_one_letter_code
_entity_poly.pdbx_strand_id
1 'polypeptide(L)'
;MKEEVVLAGASFQVAGITVKPEEHAWAGMTAFEEIYNRYIDCQVDKKVGIYFHSPTTFRVRGNNYPLPDPRKVFLNLLNKWNMYSPVHLGDC
;
A
#
# COMPACT_ATOMS: atom_id res chain seq x y z
N MET A 1 16.16 -23.27 -4.09
CA MET A 1 15.21 -24.27 -4.59
C MET A 1 14.40 -23.62 -5.70
N LYS A 2 14.17 -24.29 -6.83
CA LYS A 2 13.26 -23.80 -7.87
C LYS A 2 11.86 -24.27 -7.48
N GLU A 3 11.08 -23.37 -6.91
CA GLU A 3 9.70 -23.65 -6.51
C GLU A 3 8.77 -23.28 -7.67
N GLU A 4 7.83 -24.16 -7.99
CA GLU A 4 6.83 -23.94 -9.02
C GLU A 4 5.55 -23.39 -8.39
N VAL A 5 4.96 -22.37 -9.01
CA VAL A 5 3.70 -21.75 -8.58
C VAL A 5 2.74 -21.67 -9.76
N VAL A 6 1.46 -21.96 -9.52
CA VAL A 6 0.41 -21.84 -10.53
C VAL A 6 -0.40 -20.57 -10.26
N LEU A 7 -0.41 -19.65 -11.22
CA LEU A 7 -1.14 -18.39 -11.14
C LEU A 7 -2.11 -18.30 -12.33
N ALA A 8 -3.41 -18.14 -12.04
CA ALA A 8 -4.47 -18.07 -13.06
C ALA A 8 -4.42 -19.22 -14.09
N GLY A 9 -4.04 -20.43 -13.66
CA GLY A 9 -3.95 -21.63 -14.51
C GLY A 9 -2.65 -21.77 -15.32
N ALA A 10 -1.72 -20.81 -15.22
CA ALA A 10 -0.40 -20.91 -15.82
C ALA A 10 0.68 -21.26 -14.78
N SER A 11 1.61 -22.13 -15.15
CA SER A 11 2.78 -22.51 -14.32
C SER A 11 3.92 -21.51 -14.46
N PHE A 12 4.49 -21.11 -13.33
CA PHE A 12 5.64 -20.23 -13.24
C PHE A 12 6.71 -20.82 -12.32
N GLN A 13 7.98 -20.54 -12.64
CA GLN A 13 9.11 -20.88 -11.78
C GLN A 13 9.54 -19.64 -11.00
N VAL A 14 9.69 -19.75 -9.69
CA VAL A 14 10.17 -18.65 -8.85
C VAL A 14 11.65 -18.41 -9.15
N ALA A 15 11.95 -17.28 -9.80
CA ALA A 15 13.31 -16.91 -10.19
C ALA A 15 14.13 -16.32 -9.03
N GLY A 16 13.47 -15.74 -8.03
CA GLY A 16 14.11 -15.12 -6.87
C GLY A 16 13.08 -14.52 -5.91
N ILE A 17 13.53 -14.20 -4.70
CA ILE A 17 12.72 -13.57 -3.65
C ILE A 17 13.57 -12.47 -3.04
N THR A 18 13.01 -11.27 -2.90
CA THR A 18 13.71 -10.15 -2.27
C THR A 18 12.74 -9.26 -1.50
N VAL A 19 13.26 -8.65 -0.44
CA VAL A 19 12.61 -7.57 0.33
C VAL A 19 13.38 -6.26 0.20
N LYS A 20 14.46 -6.25 -0.59
CA LYS A 20 15.40 -5.14 -0.71
C LYS A 20 14.99 -4.21 -1.86
N PRO A 21 14.72 -2.93 -1.58
CA PRO A 21 14.39 -1.96 -2.63
C PRO A 21 15.47 -1.80 -3.71
N GLU A 22 16.75 -2.03 -3.36
CA GLU A 22 17.87 -1.98 -4.30
C GLU A 22 17.89 -3.13 -5.32
N GLU A 23 17.23 -4.24 -5.02
CA GLU A 23 17.13 -5.40 -5.91
C GLU A 23 15.85 -5.35 -6.77
N HIS A 24 14.76 -4.76 -6.27
CA HIS A 24 13.53 -4.56 -7.04
C HIS A 24 12.71 -3.38 -6.51
N ALA A 25 12.28 -2.47 -7.40
CA ALA A 25 11.61 -1.21 -7.02
C ALA A 25 10.25 -1.38 -6.28
N TRP A 26 9.60 -2.54 -6.42
CA TRP A 26 8.36 -2.88 -5.71
C TRP A 26 8.58 -3.67 -4.41
N ALA A 27 9.84 -4.01 -4.08
CA ALA A 27 10.18 -4.70 -2.84
C ALA A 27 10.53 -3.68 -1.75
N GLY A 28 10.24 -4.05 -0.50
CA GLY A 28 10.54 -3.24 0.66
C GLY A 28 9.97 -3.86 1.93
N MET A 29 10.52 -3.46 3.07
CA MET A 29 10.04 -3.85 4.39
C MET A 29 10.26 -2.68 5.34
N THR A 30 9.27 -2.42 6.20
CA THR A 30 9.33 -1.39 7.25
C THR A 30 8.32 -1.72 8.34
N ALA A 31 8.54 -1.19 9.55
CA ALA A 31 7.59 -1.28 10.65
C ALA A 31 6.63 -0.07 10.68
N PHE A 32 5.45 -0.23 11.28
CA PHE A 32 4.48 0.88 11.41
C PHE A 32 5.05 2.05 12.22
N GLU A 33 5.79 1.73 13.28
CA GLU A 33 6.45 2.68 14.16
C GLU A 33 7.51 3.49 13.40
N GLU A 34 8.23 2.86 12.48
CA GLU A 34 9.21 3.57 11.63
C GLU A 34 8.53 4.57 10.70
N ILE A 35 7.38 4.21 10.12
CA ILE A 35 6.59 5.12 9.30
C ILE A 35 6.10 6.29 10.16
N TYR A 36 5.50 6.01 11.33
CA TYR A 36 4.94 7.03 12.20
C TYR A 36 6.01 8.02 12.72
N ASN A 37 7.08 7.49 13.30
CA ASN A 37 8.16 8.29 13.89
C ASN A 37 8.88 9.15 12.85
N ARG A 38 8.94 8.69 11.58
CA ARG A 38 9.52 9.47 10.49
C ARG A 38 8.77 10.77 10.22
N TYR A 39 7.46 10.81 10.45
CA TYR A 39 6.62 11.93 10.02
C TYR A 39 5.98 12.73 11.15
N ILE A 40 6.00 12.25 12.39
CA ILE A 40 5.29 12.93 13.50
C ILE A 40 5.87 14.30 13.86
N ASP A 41 7.21 14.44 13.85
CA ASP A 41 7.90 15.70 14.23
C ASP A 41 8.43 16.48 13.02
N CYS A 42 8.13 16.02 11.81
CA CYS A 42 8.62 16.63 10.58
C CYS A 42 7.62 17.66 10.02
N GLN A 43 8.12 18.81 9.56
CA GLN A 43 7.31 19.66 8.69
C GLN A 43 7.14 18.96 7.33
N VAL A 44 5.96 18.36 7.14
CA VAL A 44 5.59 17.73 5.87
C VAL A 44 4.98 18.76 4.91
N ASP A 45 5.24 18.58 3.61
CA ASP A 45 4.51 19.33 2.59
C ASP A 45 3.01 19.02 2.71
N LYS A 46 2.18 20.05 2.51
CA LYS A 46 0.72 19.92 2.50
C LYS A 46 0.20 19.29 1.20
N LYS A 47 1.10 18.97 0.27
CA LYS A 47 0.80 18.29 -0.99
C LYS A 47 1.49 16.93 -1.02
N VAL A 48 0.75 15.92 -1.49
CA VAL A 48 1.27 14.57 -1.72
C VAL A 48 0.85 14.10 -3.11
N GLY A 49 1.80 13.51 -3.84
CA GLY A 49 1.56 12.84 -5.12
C GLY A 49 1.41 11.33 -4.91
N ILE A 50 0.41 10.73 -5.55
CA ILE A 50 0.18 9.27 -5.52
C ILE A 50 0.09 8.77 -6.96
N TYR A 51 0.88 7.74 -7.28
CA TYR A 51 0.85 7.06 -8.57
C TYR A 51 0.13 5.71 -8.45
N PHE A 52 -0.92 5.51 -9.24
CA PHE A 52 -1.63 4.24 -9.33
C PHE A 52 -1.07 3.42 -10.49
N HIS A 53 -0.27 2.39 -10.18
CA HIS A 53 0.37 1.52 -11.19
C HIS A 53 -0.53 0.39 -11.69
N SER A 54 -1.74 0.27 -11.14
CA SER A 54 -2.78 -0.66 -11.60
C SER A 54 -4.17 0.01 -11.52
N PRO A 55 -5.16 -0.48 -12.29
CA PRO A 55 -6.53 0.01 -12.20
C PRO A 55 -7.07 -0.06 -10.77
N THR A 56 -7.38 1.10 -10.19
CA THR A 56 -7.81 1.23 -8.80
C THR A 56 -9.23 1.79 -8.74
N THR A 57 -10.08 1.18 -7.92
CA THR A 57 -11.47 1.64 -7.72
C THR A 57 -11.80 1.68 -6.23
N PHE A 58 -12.81 2.48 -5.87
CA PHE A 58 -13.32 2.63 -4.51
C PHE A 58 -14.78 2.16 -4.45
N ARG A 59 -15.18 1.51 -3.35
CA ARG A 59 -16.58 1.07 -3.18
C ARG A 59 -17.46 2.23 -2.71
N VAL A 60 -18.58 2.45 -3.39
CA VAL A 60 -19.61 3.43 -3.02
C VAL A 60 -20.98 2.80 -3.22
N ARG A 61 -21.72 2.58 -2.13
CA ARG A 61 -23.08 1.99 -2.18
C ARG A 61 -23.15 0.73 -3.03
N GLY A 62 -22.16 -0.17 -2.89
CA GLY A 62 -22.05 -1.41 -3.65
C GLY A 62 -21.37 -1.28 -5.03
N ASN A 63 -21.28 -0.08 -5.60
CA ASN A 63 -20.69 0.14 -6.93
C ASN A 63 -19.19 0.45 -6.87
N ASN A 64 -18.48 0.19 -7.98
CA ASN A 64 -17.09 0.60 -8.17
C ASN A 64 -17.03 2.04 -8.68
N TYR A 65 -16.29 2.90 -7.99
CA TYR A 65 -16.03 4.28 -8.34
C TYR A 65 -14.55 4.42 -8.75
N PRO A 66 -14.23 4.73 -10.02
CA PRO A 66 -12.86 4.65 -10.53
C PRO A 66 -12.03 5.93 -10.37
N LEU A 67 -12.64 7.04 -9.94
CA LEU A 67 -11.91 8.31 -9.83
C LEU A 67 -11.13 8.39 -8.50
N PRO A 68 -9.93 9.00 -8.49
CA PRO A 68 -9.11 9.16 -7.30
C PRO A 68 -9.62 10.32 -6.42
N ASP A 69 -10.86 10.22 -5.94
CA ASP A 69 -11.43 11.17 -4.97
C ASP A 69 -10.52 11.20 -3.72
N PRO A 70 -9.91 12.36 -3.39
CA PRO A 70 -8.95 12.45 -2.28
C PRO A 70 -9.50 11.91 -0.97
N ARG A 71 -10.78 12.18 -0.66
CA ARG A 71 -11.39 11.71 0.58
C ARG A 71 -11.46 10.19 0.60
N LYS A 72 -11.74 9.53 -0.53
CA LYS A 72 -11.79 8.07 -0.59
C LYS A 72 -10.40 7.45 -0.53
N VAL A 73 -9.43 8.07 -1.18
CA VAL A 73 -8.02 7.64 -1.13
C VAL A 73 -7.53 7.66 0.32
N PHE A 74 -7.62 8.82 0.99
CA PHE A 74 -7.07 8.97 2.34
C PHE A 74 -7.89 8.23 3.40
N LEU A 75 -9.22 8.20 3.31
CA LEU A 75 -10.03 7.43 4.25
C LEU A 75 -9.76 5.92 4.12
N ASN A 76 -9.58 5.40 2.91
CA ASN A 76 -9.21 4.00 2.71
C ASN A 76 -7.83 3.68 3.28
N LEU A 77 -6.85 4.59 3.12
CA LEU A 77 -5.51 4.43 3.72
C LEU A 77 -5.57 4.49 5.24
N LEU A 78 -6.31 5.44 5.82
CA LEU A 78 -6.51 5.57 7.26
C LEU A 78 -7.20 4.34 7.85
N ASN A 79 -8.28 3.86 7.23
CA ASN A 79 -8.99 2.68 7.69
C ASN A 79 -8.08 1.45 7.73
N LYS A 80 -7.22 1.26 6.70
CA LYS A 80 -6.22 0.19 6.70
C LYS A 80 -5.16 0.40 7.77
N TRP A 81 -4.67 1.63 7.93
CA TRP A 81 -3.72 1.95 8.99
C TRP A 81 -4.29 1.59 10.35
N ASN A 82 -5.47 2.11 10.72
CA ASN A 82 -6.09 1.84 12.02
C ASN A 82 -6.45 0.37 12.24
N MET A 83 -6.69 -0.40 11.17
CA MET A 83 -6.96 -1.83 11.25
C MET A 83 -5.71 -2.68 11.56
N TYR A 84 -4.53 -2.29 11.06
CA TYR A 84 -3.32 -3.13 11.11
C TYR A 84 -2.18 -2.54 11.95
N SER A 85 -2.13 -1.22 12.13
CA SER A 85 -1.09 -0.54 12.89
C SER A 85 -1.37 -0.62 14.40
N PRO A 86 -0.34 -0.80 15.24
CA PRO A 86 -0.48 -0.66 16.68
C PRO A 86 -0.70 0.80 17.12
N VAL A 87 -0.43 1.77 16.24
CA VAL A 87 -0.63 3.20 16.48
C VAL A 87 -1.92 3.66 15.80
N HIS A 88 -2.93 4.04 16.58
CA HIS A 88 -4.19 4.54 16.05
C HIS A 88 -4.09 6.04 15.73
N LEU A 89 -4.46 6.46 14.50
CA LEU A 89 -4.36 7.88 14.08
C LEU A 89 -5.64 8.69 14.33
N GLY A 90 -6.63 8.06 14.96
CA GLY A 90 -7.95 8.65 15.23
C GLY A 90 -8.97 8.33 14.13
N ASP A 91 -10.20 8.76 14.37
CA ASP A 91 -11.33 8.58 13.45
C ASP A 91 -11.57 9.89 12.66
N CYS A 92 -12.03 9.76 11.41
CA CYS A 92 -12.42 10.89 10.56
C CYS A 92 -13.86 11.36 10.81
#